data_AF-A0A453B742-F1
#
_entry.id   AF-A0A453B742-F1
#
_cell.length_a   1.000
_cell.length_b   1.000
_cell.length_c   1.000
_cell.angle_alpha   90.00
_cell.angle_beta   90.00
_cell.angle_gamma   90.00
#
_symmetry.space_group_name_H-M   'P 1'
#
loop_
_entity.id
_entity.type
_entity.pdbx_description
1 polymer ?
#
loop_
_entity_poly.entity_id
_entity_poly.type
_entity_poly.pdbx_seq_one_letter_code
_entity_poly.pdbx_strand_id
1 'polypeptide(L)'
;LAVTGHTTTPPAVTVCAPYPQILPTRHCPDRPRLPRGLILFLFAPAAMEAVRASAAWVASRSSHVKVDMLEIEKAVDKIQGNVPKVEWDFEGIHYFDNGPLTVQYLFVLDALNFCFWPDKDLTYDNLASGLKLALEKDKSALDADRLKNYTGTVPCFYAKKSYNSQ
;
A
#
# COMPACT_ATOMS: atom_id res chain seq x y z
N LEU A 1 7.73 13.98 -49.24
CA LEU A 1 7.36 12.71 -49.87
C LEU A 1 7.05 11.71 -48.76
N ALA A 2 5.85 11.15 -48.78
CA ALA A 2 5.41 10.12 -47.85
C ALA A 2 6.11 8.78 -48.15
N VAL A 3 6.43 8.01 -47.11
CA VAL A 3 6.58 6.56 -47.20
C VAL A 3 5.74 5.93 -46.08
N THR A 4 4.95 4.97 -46.51
CA THR A 4 3.84 4.26 -45.89
C THR A 4 4.24 3.39 -44.71
N GLY A 5 3.31 3.24 -43.76
CA GLY A 5 3.50 2.47 -42.54
C GLY A 5 3.41 0.94 -42.71
N HIS A 6 3.98 0.27 -41.72
CA HIS A 6 3.49 -1.01 -41.23
C HIS A 6 3.55 -0.99 -39.70
N THR A 7 2.38 -0.85 -39.09
CA THR A 7 2.16 -1.00 -37.66
C THR A 7 2.40 -2.46 -37.29
N THR A 8 3.50 -2.74 -36.60
CA THR A 8 3.65 -3.97 -35.83
C THR A 8 3.48 -3.60 -34.36
N THR A 9 2.26 -3.81 -33.87
CA THR A 9 1.95 -3.81 -32.44
C THR A 9 2.77 -4.91 -31.76
N PRO A 10 3.57 -4.61 -30.73
CA PRO A 10 4.11 -5.67 -29.89
C PRO A 10 2.94 -6.38 -29.19
N PRO A 11 2.96 -7.73 -29.07
CA PRO A 11 1.94 -8.42 -28.29
C PRO A 11 1.99 -7.88 -26.86
N ALA A 12 0.83 -7.46 -26.36
CA ALA A 12 0.64 -7.16 -24.95
C ALA A 12 1.00 -8.42 -24.16
N VAL A 13 2.17 -8.41 -23.52
CA VAL A 13 2.49 -9.39 -22.49
C VAL A 13 1.66 -8.98 -21.28
N THR A 14 0.42 -9.45 -21.25
CA THR A 14 -0.41 -9.47 -20.04
C THR A 14 0.30 -10.37 -19.04
N VAL A 15 1.18 -9.79 -18.23
CA VAL A 15 1.59 -10.42 -16.97
C VAL A 15 0.44 -10.24 -15.99
N CYS A 16 -0.65 -10.97 -16.23
CA CYS A 16 -1.51 -11.36 -15.12
C CYS A 16 -0.70 -12.37 -14.33
N ALA A 17 0.05 -11.90 -13.34
CA ALA A 17 0.51 -12.79 -12.29
C ALA A 17 -0.77 -13.38 -11.66
N PRO A 18 -1.00 -14.70 -11.75
CA PRO A 18 -2.08 -15.30 -10.97
C PRO A 18 -1.78 -15.03 -9.50
N TYR A 19 -2.82 -14.62 -8.77
CA TYR A 19 -2.87 -14.60 -7.31
C TYR A 19 -2.02 -15.75 -6.77
N PRO A 20 -1.07 -15.53 -5.83
CA PRO A 20 -0.30 -16.63 -5.28
C PRO A 20 -1.29 -17.62 -4.70
N GLN A 21 -1.42 -18.77 -5.37
CA GLN A 21 -2.10 -19.92 -4.83
C GLN A 21 -1.48 -20.13 -3.46
N ILE A 22 -2.30 -19.98 -2.42
CA ILE A 22 -1.91 -20.22 -1.04
C ILE A 22 -1.24 -21.58 -1.05
N LEU A 23 0.08 -21.59 -0.89
CA LEU A 23 0.84 -22.83 -0.75
C LEU A 23 0.13 -23.65 0.33
N PRO A 24 -0.20 -24.93 0.07
CA PRO A 24 -0.88 -25.75 1.05
C PRO A 24 -0.08 -25.67 2.34
N THR A 25 -0.72 -25.13 3.37
CA THR A 25 -0.12 -25.02 4.70
C THR A 25 0.34 -26.41 5.07
N ARG A 26 1.66 -26.63 5.10
CA ARG A 26 2.19 -27.87 5.67
C ARG A 26 1.65 -27.91 7.10
N HIS A 27 0.86 -28.94 7.36
CA HIS A 27 0.32 -29.25 8.67
C HIS A 27 1.50 -29.31 9.65
N CYS A 28 1.61 -28.30 10.51
CA CYS A 28 2.53 -28.31 11.64
C CYS A 28 1.71 -28.86 12.83
N PRO A 29 1.97 -30.09 13.28
CA PRO A 29 1.09 -30.79 14.21
C PRO A 29 1.04 -30.15 15.62
N ASP A 30 1.93 -29.20 15.94
CA ASP A 30 2.06 -28.63 17.29
C ASP A 30 1.79 -27.11 17.37
N ARG A 31 0.79 -26.58 16.66
CA ARG A 31 0.33 -25.21 16.92
C ARG A 31 -0.84 -25.22 17.92
N PRO A 32 -0.66 -24.77 19.17
CA PRO A 32 -1.78 -24.62 20.10
C PRO A 32 -2.81 -23.65 19.52
N ARG A 33 -4.08 -24.08 19.48
CA ARG A 33 -5.21 -23.22 19.09
C ARG A 33 -5.44 -22.19 20.18
N LEU A 34 -4.90 -20.99 20.01
CA LEU A 34 -5.19 -19.86 20.89
C LEU A 34 -6.60 -19.32 20.59
N PRO A 35 -7.39 -18.98 21.64
CA PRO A 35 -8.74 -18.48 21.48
C PRO A 35 -8.76 -17.15 20.72
N ARG A 36 -9.84 -16.94 19.96
CA ARG A 36 -10.03 -15.88 18.95
C ARG A 36 -9.99 -14.42 19.45
N GLY A 37 -9.59 -14.17 20.70
CA GLY A 37 -9.66 -12.85 21.35
C GLY A 37 -8.32 -12.19 21.70
N LEU A 38 -7.17 -12.76 21.34
CA LEU A 38 -5.86 -12.28 21.83
C LEU A 38 -4.85 -12.02 20.70
N ILE A 39 -5.28 -11.44 19.57
CA ILE A 39 -4.42 -11.34 18.38
C ILE A 39 -3.41 -10.19 18.41
N LEU A 40 -3.57 -9.12 19.17
CA LEU A 40 -2.81 -7.91 18.81
C LEU A 40 -1.49 -7.59 19.53
N PHE A 41 -1.11 -8.22 20.65
CA PHE A 41 0.03 -7.65 21.41
C PHE A 41 1.18 -8.59 21.83
N LEU A 42 1.22 -9.86 21.39
CA LEU A 42 2.29 -10.80 21.82
C LEU A 42 3.11 -11.46 20.69
N PHE A 43 2.85 -11.19 19.41
CA PHE A 43 3.50 -11.89 18.28
C PHE A 43 4.47 -11.05 17.41
N ALA A 44 4.71 -9.78 17.74
CA ALA A 44 5.50 -8.89 16.89
C ALA A 44 6.95 -9.36 16.60
N PRO A 45 7.73 -9.90 17.57
CA PRO A 45 9.12 -10.29 17.29
C PRO A 45 9.22 -11.50 16.36
N ALA A 46 8.35 -12.49 16.55
CA ALA A 46 8.36 -13.73 15.77
C ALA A 46 7.87 -13.51 14.34
N ALA A 47 6.91 -12.60 14.14
CA ALA A 47 6.42 -12.24 12.81
C ALA A 47 7.49 -11.51 11.99
N MET A 48 8.18 -10.53 12.59
CA MET A 48 9.25 -9.79 11.90
C MET A 48 10.45 -10.69 11.57
N GLU A 49 10.80 -11.64 12.43
CA GLU A 49 11.89 -12.59 12.13
C GLU A 49 11.53 -13.53 10.97
N ALA A 50 10.28 -14.00 10.90
CA ALA A 50 9.82 -14.81 9.77
C ALA A 50 9.86 -14.04 8.44
N VAL A 51 9.46 -12.76 8.46
CA VAL A 51 9.57 -11.87 7.29
C VAL A 51 11.04 -11.69 6.91
N ARG A 52 11.92 -11.38 7.87
CA ARG A 52 13.36 -11.21 7.63
C ARG A 52 14.00 -12.46 7.04
N ALA A 53 13.71 -13.63 7.61
CA ALA A 53 14.26 -14.91 7.17
C ALA A 53 13.80 -15.27 5.74
N SER A 54 12.51 -15.09 5.45
CA SER A 54 11.96 -15.36 4.11
C SER A 54 12.48 -14.39 3.06
N ALA A 55 12.59 -13.10 3.38
CA ALA A 55 13.19 -12.10 2.48
C ALA A 55 14.68 -12.38 2.21
N ALA A 56 15.45 -12.75 3.24
CA ALA A 56 16.86 -13.11 3.09
C ALA A 56 17.06 -14.31 2.15
N TRP A 57 16.19 -15.32 2.24
CA TRP A 57 16.21 -16.49 1.35
C TRP A 57 16.02 -16.09 -0.12
N VAL A 58 15.09 -15.16 -0.39
CA VAL A 58 14.83 -14.64 -1.74
C VAL A 58 16.02 -13.82 -2.24
N ALA A 59 16.50 -12.86 -1.43
CA ALA A 59 17.62 -11.99 -1.79
C ALA A 59 18.91 -12.78 -2.10
N SER A 60 19.19 -13.85 -1.35
CA SER A 60 20.37 -14.70 -1.59
C SER A 60 20.35 -15.46 -2.93
N ARG A 61 19.17 -15.59 -3.56
CA ARG A 61 18.97 -16.36 -4.78
C ARG A 61 18.59 -15.49 -5.99
N SER A 62 18.41 -14.19 -5.82
CA SER A 62 18.07 -13.30 -6.93
C SER A 62 19.27 -13.11 -7.85
N SER A 63 19.14 -13.52 -9.11
CA SER A 63 20.16 -13.34 -10.15
C SER A 63 19.97 -12.05 -10.95
N HIS A 64 18.72 -11.59 -11.08
CA HIS A 64 18.32 -10.49 -11.98
C HIS A 64 18.27 -9.12 -11.30
N VAL A 65 18.16 -9.08 -9.97
CA VAL A 65 18.14 -7.85 -9.18
C VAL A 65 19.29 -7.92 -8.20
N LYS A 66 20.16 -6.92 -8.22
CA LYS A 66 21.30 -6.80 -7.32
C LYS A 66 21.24 -5.44 -6.64
N VAL A 67 21.59 -5.43 -5.37
CA VAL A 67 21.77 -4.19 -4.62
C VAL A 67 23.13 -3.60 -4.97
N ASP A 68 23.16 -2.35 -5.40
CA ASP A 68 24.40 -1.62 -5.63
C ASP A 68 24.92 -1.08 -4.29
N MET A 69 25.93 -1.75 -3.74
CA MET A 69 26.51 -1.38 -2.45
C MET A 69 27.23 -0.02 -2.49
N LEU A 70 27.80 0.36 -3.64
CA LEU A 70 28.50 1.63 -3.78
C LEU A 70 27.52 2.81 -3.76
N GLU A 71 26.35 2.65 -4.39
CA GLU A 71 25.30 3.67 -4.33
C GLU A 71 24.67 3.77 -2.94
N ILE A 72 24.57 2.66 -2.19
CA ILE A 72 24.17 2.70 -0.78
C ILE A 72 25.18 3.49 0.05
N GLU A 73 26.48 3.21 -0.10
CA GLU A 73 27.53 3.94 0.62
C GLU A 73 27.48 5.43 0.30
N LYS A 74 27.36 5.81 -0.99
CA LYS A 74 27.17 7.20 -1.40
C LYS A 74 25.92 7.83 -0.80
N ALA A 75 24.82 7.09 -0.68
CA ALA A 75 23.60 7.60 -0.06
C ALA A 75 23.78 7.81 1.45
N VAL A 76 24.44 6.89 2.15
CA VAL A 76 24.79 7.02 3.58
C VAL A 76 25.70 8.23 3.81
N ASP A 77 26.73 8.39 2.98
CA ASP A 77 27.67 9.52 3.03
C ASP A 77 27.00 10.87 2.78
N LYS A 78 25.93 10.90 1.95
CA LYS A 78 25.11 12.10 1.74
C LYS A 78 24.22 12.42 2.94
N ILE A 79 23.69 11.41 3.62
CA ILE A 79 22.80 11.59 4.77
C ILE A 79 23.60 12.03 6.02
N GLN A 80 24.84 11.54 6.20
CA GLN A 80 25.71 11.88 7.34
C GLN A 80 25.04 11.72 8.71
N GLY A 81 24.14 10.73 8.84
CA GLY A 81 23.34 10.53 10.05
C GLY A 81 22.21 11.54 10.26
N ASN A 82 22.11 12.59 9.43
CA ASN A 82 20.98 13.52 9.41
C ASN A 82 19.86 12.94 8.54
N VAL A 83 19.23 11.87 9.03
CA VAL A 83 18.05 11.28 8.37
C VAL A 83 16.96 12.35 8.34
N PRO A 84 16.49 12.77 7.15
CA PRO A 84 15.41 13.75 7.06
C PRO A 84 14.23 13.25 7.89
N LYS A 85 13.71 14.12 8.76
CA LYS A 85 12.48 13.82 9.47
C LYS A 85 11.39 13.64 8.41
N VAL A 86 10.92 12.41 8.26
CA VAL A 86 9.80 12.12 7.37
C VAL A 86 8.55 12.69 8.03
N GLU A 87 8.09 13.83 7.54
CA GLU A 87 6.80 14.39 7.95
C GLU A 87 5.70 13.56 7.29
N TRP A 88 4.81 13.01 8.12
CA TRP A 88 3.71 12.13 7.70
C TRP A 88 2.84 12.74 6.60
N ASP A 89 2.59 14.05 6.68
CA ASP A 89 1.69 14.79 5.80
C ASP A 89 2.46 15.86 5.00
N PHE A 90 3.56 15.48 4.35
CA PHE A 90 4.41 16.42 3.58
C PHE A 90 3.62 17.24 2.54
N GLU A 91 2.57 16.66 1.94
CA GLU A 91 1.75 17.28 0.90
C GLU A 91 0.37 17.78 1.40
N GLY A 92 0.07 17.61 2.69
CA GLY A 92 -1.21 18.04 3.27
C GLY A 92 -2.41 17.16 2.90
N ILE A 93 -2.19 15.98 2.29
CA ILE A 93 -3.26 15.10 1.76
C ILE A 93 -3.67 13.98 2.71
N HIS A 94 -2.86 13.67 3.74
CA HIS A 94 -3.14 12.57 4.66
C HIS A 94 -3.90 13.04 5.89
N TYR A 95 -4.79 12.20 6.39
CA TYR A 95 -5.38 12.39 7.71
C TYR A 95 -4.37 12.04 8.81
N PHE A 96 -4.33 12.84 9.86
CA PHE A 96 -3.50 12.57 11.04
C PHE A 96 -4.08 13.19 12.30
N ASP A 97 -4.26 12.38 13.33
CA ASP A 97 -4.69 12.80 14.67
C ASP A 97 -3.87 12.18 15.81
N ASN A 98 -2.79 11.47 15.47
CA ASN A 98 -1.94 10.75 16.41
C ASN A 98 -2.71 9.72 17.28
N GLY A 99 -3.87 9.24 16.80
CA GLY A 99 -4.74 8.32 17.52
C GLY A 99 -5.22 7.12 16.68
N PRO A 100 -6.14 6.30 17.24
CA PRO A 100 -6.62 5.07 16.58
C PRO A 100 -7.29 5.31 15.22
N LEU A 101 -7.87 6.48 15.01
CA LEU A 101 -8.55 6.83 13.76
C LEU A 101 -7.55 7.05 12.61
N THR A 102 -6.33 7.53 12.90
CA THR A 102 -5.23 7.53 11.91
C THR A 102 -4.87 6.11 11.45
N VAL A 103 -4.88 5.14 12.37
CA VAL A 103 -4.61 3.74 12.04
C VAL A 103 -5.75 3.14 11.20
N GLN A 104 -7.01 3.45 11.54
CA GLN A 104 -8.16 3.04 10.74
C GLN A 104 -8.14 3.65 9.33
N TYR A 105 -7.78 4.94 9.22
CA TYR A 105 -7.54 5.61 7.95
C TYR A 105 -6.51 4.86 7.10
N LEU A 106 -5.38 4.48 7.69
CA LEU A 106 -4.32 3.74 7.00
C LEU A 106 -4.80 2.41 6.42
N PHE A 107 -5.54 1.63 7.21
CA PHE A 107 -6.08 0.36 6.74
C PHE A 107 -7.06 0.53 5.57
N VAL A 108 -7.93 1.54 5.63
CA VAL A 108 -8.89 1.80 4.55
C VAL A 108 -8.19 2.35 3.31
N LEU A 109 -7.24 3.27 3.48
CA LEU A 109 -6.44 3.84 2.41
C LEU A 109 -5.70 2.75 1.64
N ASP A 110 -5.00 1.84 2.33
CA ASP A 110 -4.30 0.72 1.69
C ASP A 110 -5.27 -0.24 1.00
N ALA A 111 -6.39 -0.59 1.65
CA ALA A 111 -7.38 -1.47 1.05
C ALA A 111 -7.97 -0.88 -0.24
N LEU A 112 -8.28 0.41 -0.27
CA LEU A 112 -8.80 1.08 -1.46
C LEU A 112 -7.72 1.25 -2.53
N ASN A 113 -6.49 1.61 -2.14
CA ASN A 113 -5.36 1.78 -3.04
C ASN A 113 -5.01 0.49 -3.80
N PHE A 114 -5.03 -0.65 -3.11
CA PHE A 114 -4.62 -1.93 -3.70
C PHE A 114 -5.77 -2.77 -4.26
N CYS A 115 -6.90 -2.84 -3.56
CA CYS A 115 -7.94 -3.83 -3.88
C CYS A 115 -9.12 -3.23 -4.68
N PHE A 116 -9.37 -1.93 -4.56
CA PHE A 116 -10.61 -1.33 -5.04
C PHE A 116 -10.38 -0.04 -5.84
N TRP A 117 -9.32 -0.01 -6.66
CA TRP A 117 -9.03 1.13 -7.53
C TRP A 117 -10.07 1.23 -8.66
N PRO A 118 -10.88 2.31 -8.73
CA PRO A 118 -12.06 2.31 -9.58
C PRO A 118 -11.80 2.84 -10.99
N ASP A 119 -10.77 3.66 -11.19
CA ASP A 119 -10.50 4.34 -12.45
C ASP A 119 -9.01 4.68 -12.60
N LYS A 120 -8.46 4.49 -13.80
CA LYS A 120 -7.08 4.82 -14.16
C LYS A 120 -6.80 6.34 -14.18
N ASP A 121 -7.84 7.17 -14.31
CA ASP A 121 -7.72 8.64 -14.39
C ASP A 121 -7.73 9.29 -12.99
N LEU A 122 -7.80 8.50 -11.92
CA LEU A 122 -7.66 8.96 -10.55
C LEU A 122 -6.23 8.79 -10.07
N THR A 123 -5.82 9.64 -9.13
CA THR A 123 -4.50 9.58 -8.50
C THR A 123 -4.61 9.17 -7.03
N TYR A 124 -3.48 8.71 -6.47
CA TYR A 124 -3.35 8.43 -5.04
C TYR A 124 -3.80 9.63 -4.19
N ASP A 125 -3.43 10.84 -4.59
CA ASP A 125 -3.78 12.07 -3.89
C ASP A 125 -5.30 12.29 -3.83
N ASN A 126 -6.04 11.89 -4.87
CA ASN A 126 -7.50 11.98 -4.87
C ASN A 126 -8.11 11.10 -3.79
N LEU A 127 -7.57 9.89 -3.62
CA LEU A 127 -7.99 8.94 -2.59
C LEU A 127 -7.59 9.44 -1.18
N ALA A 128 -6.30 9.77 -0.99
CA ALA A 128 -5.78 10.21 0.30
C ALA A 128 -6.52 11.46 0.79
N SER A 129 -6.66 12.48 -0.07
CA SER A 129 -7.35 13.72 0.25
C SER A 129 -8.85 13.51 0.46
N GLY A 130 -9.50 12.67 -0.35
CA GLY A 130 -10.93 12.42 -0.23
C GLY A 130 -11.30 11.70 1.07
N LEU A 131 -10.51 10.71 1.47
CA LEU A 131 -10.64 10.06 2.78
C LEU A 131 -10.38 11.03 3.94
N LYS A 132 -9.36 11.90 3.82
CA LYS A 132 -9.09 12.96 4.80
C LYS A 132 -10.31 13.88 4.97
N LEU A 133 -10.85 14.41 3.87
CA LEU A 133 -12.02 15.29 3.89
C LEU A 133 -13.26 14.59 4.48
N ALA A 134 -13.45 13.30 4.18
CA ALA A 134 -14.53 12.52 4.77
C ALA A 134 -14.41 12.43 6.30
N LEU A 135 -13.20 12.15 6.81
CA LEU A 135 -12.93 12.08 8.25
C LEU A 135 -12.94 13.43 8.97
N GLU A 136 -12.55 14.51 8.29
CA GLU A 136 -12.66 15.86 8.83
C GLU A 136 -14.12 16.29 8.96
N LYS A 137 -14.96 15.90 8.00
CA LYS A 137 -16.41 16.14 8.04
C LYS A 137 -17.15 15.24 9.02
N ASP A 138 -16.78 13.97 9.09
CA ASP A 138 -17.44 12.95 9.91
C ASP A 138 -16.42 11.91 10.39
N LYS A 139 -16.08 11.98 11.68
CA LYS A 139 -15.10 11.08 12.31
C LYS A 139 -15.52 9.61 12.31
N SER A 140 -16.80 9.33 12.10
CA SER A 140 -17.32 7.97 12.02
C SER A 140 -17.44 7.46 10.58
N ALA A 141 -16.97 8.21 9.57
CA ALA A 141 -17.10 7.87 8.15
C ALA A 141 -16.50 6.49 7.79
N LEU A 142 -15.48 6.05 8.54
CA LEU A 142 -14.79 4.77 8.32
C LEU A 142 -15.22 3.67 9.31
N ASP A 143 -16.31 3.88 10.05
CA ASP A 143 -16.85 2.87 10.95
C ASP A 143 -17.24 1.59 10.18
N ALA A 144 -16.85 0.42 10.72
CA ALA A 144 -17.03 -0.85 10.04
C ALA A 144 -18.51 -1.21 9.81
N ASP A 145 -19.39 -0.86 10.76
CA ASP A 145 -20.82 -1.12 10.63
C ASP A 145 -21.51 -0.21 9.61
N ARG A 146 -20.91 0.95 9.32
CA ARG A 146 -21.33 1.81 8.21
C ARG A 146 -20.78 1.32 6.88
N LEU A 147 -19.48 0.98 6.84
CA LEU A 147 -18.81 0.52 5.61
C LEU A 147 -19.41 -0.78 5.08
N LYS A 148 -19.81 -1.73 5.95
CA LYS A 148 -20.47 -2.98 5.52
C LYS A 148 -21.80 -2.75 4.79
N ASN A 149 -22.48 -1.65 5.10
CA ASN A 149 -23.77 -1.28 4.53
C ASN A 149 -23.62 -0.23 3.42
N TYR A 150 -22.38 0.08 3.03
CA TYR A 150 -22.11 1.11 2.03
C TYR A 150 -22.53 0.61 0.65
N THR A 151 -23.58 1.20 0.09
CA THR A 151 -24.08 0.90 -1.26
C THR A 151 -23.74 2.00 -2.27
N GLY A 152 -22.97 3.01 -1.87
CA GLY A 152 -22.53 4.08 -2.76
C GLY A 152 -21.51 3.58 -3.78
N THR A 153 -21.33 4.31 -4.88
CA THR A 153 -20.30 3.99 -5.85
C THR A 153 -18.91 4.28 -5.27
N VAL A 154 -17.93 3.43 -5.58
CA VAL A 154 -16.52 3.51 -5.13
C VAL A 154 -15.89 4.92 -5.25
N PRO A 155 -16.23 5.78 -6.24
CA PRO A 155 -15.66 7.13 -6.37
C PRO A 155 -15.95 8.11 -5.22
N CYS A 156 -16.85 7.81 -4.29
CA CYS A 156 -17.21 8.72 -3.19
C CYS A 156 -16.04 9.19 -2.31
N PHE A 157 -14.99 8.36 -2.17
CA PHE A 157 -13.78 8.68 -1.41
C PHE A 157 -12.66 9.27 -2.28
N TYR A 158 -12.89 9.45 -3.58
CA TYR A 158 -11.91 9.96 -4.53
C TYR A 158 -12.26 11.41 -4.87
N ALA A 159 -11.68 12.35 -4.13
CA ALA A 159 -11.88 13.77 -4.36
C ALA A 159 -10.94 14.25 -5.47
N LYS A 160 -11.46 14.57 -6.66
CA LYS A 160 -10.69 15.34 -7.65
C LYS A 160 -10.49 16.74 -7.09
N LYS A 161 -9.23 17.16 -6.87
CA LYS A 161 -8.91 18.58 -6.70
C LYS A 161 -9.41 19.30 -7.95
N SER A 162 -10.46 20.11 -7.82
CA SER A 162 -10.79 21.08 -8.86
C SER A 162 -9.70 22.14 -8.81
N TYR A 163 -8.66 21.99 -9.63
CA TYR A 163 -7.75 23.09 -9.88
C TYR A 163 -8.56 24.16 -10.60
N ASN A 164 -9.02 25.17 -9.87
CA ASN A 164 -9.49 26.40 -10.49
C ASN A 164 -8.30 26.99 -11.23
N SER A 165 -8.36 26.96 -12.57
CA SER A 165 -7.46 27.74 -13.41
C SER A 165 -7.76 29.21 -13.13
N GLN A 166 -6.85 29.88 -12.43
CA GLN A 166 -6.71 31.34 -12.48
C GLN A 166 -5.45 31.66 -13.27
#